data_AF-A0A286EQ36-F1
#
_entry.id   AF-A0A286EQ36-F1
#
_cell.length_a   1.000
_cell.length_b   1.000
_cell.length_c   1.000
_cell.angle_alpha   90.00
_cell.angle_beta   90.00
_cell.angle_gamma   90.00
#
_symmetry.space_group_name_H-M   'P 1'
#
loop_
_entity.id
_entity.type
_entity.pdbx_description
1 polymer ?
#
loop_
_entity_poly.entity_id
_entity_poly.type
_entity_poly.pdbx_seq_one_letter_code
_entity_poly.pdbx_strand_id
1 'polypeptide(L)'
;MELHREQQLDPQFADEVAAIRRRLGERELISVRLAAASNAATHLKSAGQTMHVIGHLIGDGRVSGTSTRGNGDDALVGVAVLLQIAAELLDTSSELLCGTRHYAGAALLRQVVEVEYLTWAFANEERDAAAWLNSTHDERMRLFSPKRLRGVSDGRFRSEDYQHHCEQGGHPVPRAIPLLGQSDSSVAQMLMLDLMLHCWRITDNVLSWAERTELDGRTAGKLLATQQVFAQWGQEDPLYQWALSAPLAP
;
A
#
# COMPACT_ATOMS: atom_id res chain seq x y z
N MET A 1 31.30 27.62 10.66
CA MET A 1 31.85 26.39 11.28
C MET A 1 31.15 26.23 12.62
N GLU A 2 29.84 25.92 12.59
CA GLU A 2 29.02 25.64 13.77
C GLU A 2 28.84 24.13 13.84
N LEU A 3 29.73 23.48 14.59
CA LEU A 3 29.66 22.07 14.92
C LEU A 3 28.89 21.91 16.24
N HIS A 4 27.85 21.10 16.16
CA HIS A 4 27.29 20.28 17.24
C HIS A 4 26.82 20.97 18.52
N ARG A 5 25.55 21.37 18.50
CA ARG A 5 24.66 21.07 19.62
C ARG A 5 24.00 19.72 19.33
N GLU A 6 24.70 18.62 19.67
CA GLU A 6 24.00 17.36 19.94
C GLU A 6 23.10 17.63 21.15
N GLN A 7 21.82 17.92 20.90
CA GLN A 7 20.82 17.82 21.96
C GLN A 7 20.87 16.36 22.42
N GLN A 8 21.37 16.14 23.64
CA GLN A 8 21.23 14.85 24.30
C GLN A 8 19.74 14.50 24.27
N LEU A 9 19.41 13.47 23.50
CA LEU A 9 18.07 12.92 23.50
C LEU A 9 17.71 12.55 24.94
N ASP A 10 16.46 12.83 25.32
CA ASP A 10 15.92 12.36 26.58
C ASP A 10 16.23 10.86 26.75
N PRO A 11 16.87 10.43 27.85
CA PRO A 11 17.19 9.03 28.09
C PRO A 11 15.99 8.09 27.93
N GLN A 12 14.78 8.53 28.30
CA GLN A 12 13.56 7.75 28.13
C GLN A 12 13.26 7.50 26.64
N PHE A 13 13.43 8.52 25.80
CA PHE A 13 13.24 8.40 24.35
C PHE A 13 14.28 7.46 23.72
N ALA A 14 15.53 7.50 24.18
CA ALA A 14 16.56 6.60 23.69
C ALA A 14 16.24 5.12 24.01
N ASP A 15 15.72 4.83 25.19
CA ASP A 15 15.30 3.49 25.60
C ASP A 15 14.11 2.97 24.78
N GLU A 16 13.13 3.84 24.49
CA GLU A 16 11.99 3.52 23.62
C GLU A 16 12.44 3.18 22.20
N VAL A 17 13.32 3.98 21.60
CA VAL A 17 13.88 3.72 20.27
C VAL A 17 14.66 2.40 20.24
N ALA A 18 15.44 2.11 21.28
CA ALA A 18 16.18 0.86 21.39
C ALA A 18 15.23 -0.36 21.52
N ALA A 19 14.12 -0.22 22.25
CA ALA A 19 13.11 -1.27 22.38
C ALA A 19 12.40 -1.53 21.05
N ILE A 20 12.03 -0.49 20.31
CA ILE A 20 11.43 -0.62 18.96
C ILE A 20 12.40 -1.32 18.01
N ARG A 21 13.67 -0.87 17.95
CA ARG A 21 14.69 -1.48 17.09
C ARG A 21 14.90 -2.96 17.38
N ARG A 22 14.88 -3.35 18.66
CA ARG A 22 14.95 -4.76 19.06
C ARG A 22 13.79 -5.57 18.48
N ARG A 23 12.56 -5.08 18.66
CA ARG A 23 11.33 -5.73 18.14
C ARG A 23 11.29 -5.79 16.61
N LEU A 24 11.84 -4.78 15.93
CA LEU A 24 11.97 -4.80 14.47
C LEU A 24 12.83 -5.98 14.01
N GLY A 25 13.90 -6.30 14.74
CA GLY A 25 14.81 -7.41 14.44
C GLY A 25 14.40 -8.78 14.99
N GLU A 26 13.28 -8.91 15.71
CA GLU A 26 12.82 -10.18 16.28
C GLU A 26 12.33 -11.13 15.19
N ARG A 27 13.00 -12.29 15.04
CA ARG A 27 12.72 -13.26 13.97
C ARG A 27 11.27 -13.77 13.96
N GLU A 28 10.68 -13.94 15.13
CA GLU A 28 9.29 -14.36 15.26
C GLU A 28 8.35 -13.29 14.67
N LEU A 29 8.55 -12.02 15.01
CA LEU A 29 7.75 -10.91 14.46
C LEU A 29 7.97 -10.72 12.96
N ILE A 30 9.20 -10.88 12.45
CA ILE A 30 9.47 -10.86 11.00
C ILE A 30 8.66 -11.96 10.29
N SER A 31 8.58 -13.15 10.89
CA SER A 31 7.83 -14.28 10.33
C SER A 31 6.32 -14.03 10.35
N VAL A 32 5.80 -13.42 11.44
CA VAL A 32 4.40 -12.99 11.55
C VAL A 32 4.05 -11.98 10.46
N ARG A 33 4.88 -10.94 10.26
CA ARG A 33 4.66 -9.92 9.21
C ARG A 33 4.64 -10.52 7.80
N LEU A 34 5.61 -11.39 7.50
CA LEU A 34 5.71 -12.04 6.19
C LEU A 34 4.51 -12.95 5.92
N ALA A 35 4.10 -13.75 6.90
CA ALA A 35 2.94 -14.63 6.78
C ALA A 35 1.64 -13.83 6.57
N ALA A 36 1.45 -12.76 7.33
CA ALA A 36 0.30 -11.87 7.18
C ALA A 36 0.27 -11.21 5.79
N ALA A 37 1.40 -10.68 5.31
CA ALA A 37 1.48 -10.08 3.98
C ALA A 37 1.17 -11.08 2.86
N SER A 38 1.74 -12.28 2.90
CA SER A 38 1.51 -13.31 1.88
C SER A 38 0.05 -13.81 1.87
N ASN A 39 -0.55 -13.99 3.05
CA ASN A 39 -1.96 -14.34 3.17
C ASN A 39 -2.88 -13.23 2.64
N ALA A 40 -2.61 -11.98 3.01
CA ALA A 40 -3.34 -10.82 2.52
C ALA A 40 -3.22 -10.67 0.99
N ALA A 41 -2.02 -10.82 0.44
CA ALA A 41 -1.78 -10.81 -1.01
C ALA A 41 -2.59 -11.89 -1.73
N THR A 42 -2.66 -13.10 -1.17
CA THR A 42 -3.47 -14.21 -1.72
C THR A 42 -4.96 -13.83 -1.79
N HIS A 43 -5.50 -13.23 -0.72
CA HIS A 43 -6.90 -12.80 -0.70
C HIS A 43 -7.17 -11.63 -1.66
N LEU A 44 -6.31 -10.62 -1.69
CA LEU A 44 -6.39 -9.49 -2.63
C LEU A 44 -6.37 -9.96 -4.08
N LYS A 45 -5.44 -10.86 -4.43
CA LYS A 45 -5.35 -11.45 -5.76
C LYS A 45 -6.62 -12.21 -6.14
N SER A 46 -7.14 -13.03 -5.23
CA SER A 46 -8.37 -13.79 -5.46
C SER A 46 -9.60 -12.89 -5.63
N ALA A 47 -9.69 -11.81 -4.84
CA ALA A 47 -10.74 -10.80 -4.97
C ALA A 47 -10.65 -10.10 -6.33
N GLY A 48 -9.48 -9.58 -6.67
CA GLY A 48 -9.24 -8.92 -7.95
C GLY A 48 -9.52 -9.82 -9.15
N GLN A 49 -9.09 -11.09 -9.15
CA GLN A 49 -9.40 -12.03 -10.23
C GLN A 49 -10.91 -12.27 -10.38
N THR A 50 -11.65 -12.32 -9.27
CA THR A 50 -13.10 -12.52 -9.30
C THR A 50 -13.80 -11.29 -9.86
N MET A 51 -13.44 -10.11 -9.36
CA MET A 51 -13.95 -8.83 -9.87
C MET A 51 -13.65 -8.64 -11.34
N HIS A 52 -12.45 -9.05 -11.79
CA HIS A 52 -12.06 -8.94 -13.19
C HIS A 52 -12.99 -9.79 -14.07
N VAL A 53 -13.22 -11.06 -13.70
CA VAL A 53 -14.12 -11.94 -14.46
C VAL A 53 -15.55 -11.39 -14.44
N ILE A 54 -16.06 -10.97 -13.28
CA ILE A 54 -17.40 -10.42 -13.16
C ILE A 54 -17.55 -9.15 -13.99
N GLY A 55 -16.67 -8.15 -13.83
CA GLY A 55 -16.73 -6.91 -14.58
C GLY A 55 -16.52 -7.08 -16.08
N HIS A 56 -15.82 -8.14 -16.51
CA HIS A 56 -15.73 -8.46 -17.93
C HIS A 56 -17.03 -9.04 -18.49
N LEU A 57 -17.81 -9.76 -17.69
CA LEU A 57 -18.99 -10.52 -18.14
C LEU A 57 -20.33 -9.83 -17.85
N ILE A 58 -20.42 -9.10 -16.73
CA ILE A 58 -21.65 -8.54 -16.18
C ILE A 58 -21.59 -7.01 -16.29
N GLY A 59 -22.74 -6.42 -16.64
CA GLY A 59 -22.89 -4.99 -16.93
C GLY A 59 -23.24 -4.76 -18.39
N ASP A 60 -23.66 -3.54 -18.72
CA ASP A 60 -24.14 -3.18 -20.05
C ASP A 60 -23.07 -2.52 -20.92
N GLY A 61 -21.88 -2.21 -20.38
CA GLY A 61 -20.88 -1.36 -21.04
C GLY A 61 -20.43 -1.85 -22.40
N ARG A 62 -20.38 -3.17 -22.61
CA ARG A 62 -20.10 -3.79 -23.91
C ARG A 62 -21.24 -3.56 -24.91
N VAL A 63 -22.48 -3.69 -24.46
CA VAL A 63 -23.69 -3.62 -25.30
C VAL A 63 -24.05 -2.17 -25.61
N SER A 64 -23.92 -1.28 -24.63
CA SER A 64 -24.18 0.16 -24.76
C SER A 64 -23.05 0.92 -25.45
N GLY A 65 -21.86 0.31 -25.58
CA GLY A 65 -20.70 0.92 -26.23
C GLY A 65 -19.97 1.94 -25.36
N THR A 66 -20.28 2.02 -24.06
CA THR A 66 -19.59 2.92 -23.12
C THR A 66 -18.21 2.40 -22.72
N SER A 67 -17.97 1.09 -22.81
CA SER A 67 -16.65 0.51 -22.57
C SER A 67 -15.76 0.55 -23.82
N THR A 68 -14.59 1.19 -23.71
CA THR A 68 -13.60 1.18 -24.81
C THR A 68 -12.82 -0.14 -24.92
N ARG A 69 -13.03 -1.06 -23.96
CA ARG A 69 -12.32 -2.34 -23.84
C ARG A 69 -13.23 -3.55 -23.95
N GLY A 70 -14.52 -3.33 -24.16
CA GLY A 70 -15.52 -4.39 -24.27
C GLY A 70 -15.78 -5.12 -22.95
N ASN A 71 -15.59 -4.47 -21.80
CA ASN A 71 -16.02 -4.99 -20.50
C ASN A 71 -17.51 -4.72 -20.29
N GLY A 72 -18.16 -5.51 -19.44
CA GLY A 72 -19.51 -5.22 -18.97
C GLY A 72 -19.53 -4.03 -18.00
N ASP A 73 -18.53 -3.95 -17.13
CA ASP A 73 -18.32 -2.88 -16.15
C ASP A 73 -16.83 -2.52 -16.06
N ASP A 74 -16.46 -1.37 -16.61
CA ASP A 74 -15.09 -0.86 -16.60
C ASP A 74 -14.63 -0.39 -15.21
N ALA A 75 -15.53 0.08 -14.34
CA ALA A 75 -15.15 0.51 -13.00
C ALA A 75 -14.72 -0.71 -12.17
N LEU A 76 -15.51 -1.79 -12.25
CA LEU A 76 -15.22 -3.04 -11.58
C LEU A 76 -13.92 -3.67 -12.08
N VAL A 77 -13.67 -3.67 -13.40
CA VAL A 77 -12.40 -4.13 -13.98
C VAL A 77 -11.24 -3.23 -13.56
N GLY A 78 -11.44 -1.90 -13.48
CA GLY A 78 -10.42 -0.96 -13.02
C GLY A 78 -9.94 -1.26 -11.61
N VAL A 79 -10.87 -1.41 -10.67
CA VAL A 79 -10.55 -1.78 -9.28
C VAL A 79 -9.94 -3.19 -9.20
N ALA A 80 -10.45 -4.14 -9.97
CA ALA A 80 -9.93 -5.50 -10.04
C ALA A 80 -8.45 -5.55 -10.43
N VAL A 81 -8.04 -4.74 -11.40
CA VAL A 81 -6.64 -4.62 -11.84
C VAL A 81 -5.77 -4.03 -10.73
N LEU A 82 -6.24 -2.98 -10.04
CA LEU A 82 -5.50 -2.40 -8.92
C LEU A 82 -5.29 -3.37 -7.77
N LEU A 83 -6.29 -4.19 -7.43
CA LEU A 83 -6.14 -5.24 -6.40
C LEU A 83 -5.09 -6.29 -6.77
N GLN A 84 -5.05 -6.70 -8.04
CA GLN A 84 -4.05 -7.65 -8.52
C GLN A 84 -2.64 -7.05 -8.49
N ILE A 85 -2.49 -5.79 -8.90
CA ILE A 85 -1.22 -5.05 -8.79
C ILE A 85 -0.80 -4.94 -7.32
N ALA A 86 -1.72 -4.54 -6.42
CA ALA A 86 -1.45 -4.44 -4.99
C ALA A 86 -0.99 -5.77 -4.39
N ALA A 87 -1.63 -6.88 -4.78
CA ALA A 87 -1.26 -8.21 -4.32
C ALA A 87 0.16 -8.61 -4.75
N GLU A 88 0.52 -8.41 -6.03
CA GLU A 88 1.86 -8.72 -6.52
C GLU A 88 2.94 -7.86 -5.85
N LEU A 89 2.65 -6.57 -5.66
CA LEU A 89 3.53 -5.64 -4.98
C LEU A 89 3.70 -5.98 -3.50
N LEU A 90 2.61 -6.30 -2.79
CA LEU A 90 2.64 -6.68 -1.36
C LEU A 90 3.49 -7.93 -1.15
N ASP A 91 3.19 -9.00 -1.90
CA ASP A 91 3.89 -10.28 -1.77
C ASP A 91 5.39 -10.10 -2.05
N THR A 92 5.73 -9.53 -3.21
CA THR A 92 7.13 -9.38 -3.62
C THR A 92 7.88 -8.37 -2.74
N SER A 93 7.27 -7.24 -2.38
CA SER A 93 7.92 -6.25 -1.50
C SER A 93 8.19 -6.85 -0.12
N SER A 94 7.25 -7.62 0.44
CA SER A 94 7.42 -8.27 1.73
C SER A 94 8.57 -9.28 1.75
N GLU A 95 8.68 -10.13 0.72
CA GLU A 95 9.80 -11.06 0.59
C GLU A 95 11.15 -10.34 0.50
N LEU A 96 11.21 -9.24 -0.26
CA LEU A 96 12.44 -8.47 -0.44
C LEU A 96 12.85 -7.70 0.82
N LEU A 97 11.89 -7.15 1.58
CA LEU A 97 12.09 -6.43 2.83
C LEU A 97 12.43 -7.36 4.01
N CYS A 98 11.91 -8.59 4.02
CA CYS A 98 12.28 -9.61 4.99
C CYS A 98 13.56 -10.37 4.61
N GLY A 99 13.98 -10.29 3.34
CA GLY A 99 15.17 -10.93 2.80
C GLY A 99 16.43 -10.07 2.93
N THR A 100 17.17 -9.92 1.82
CA THR A 100 18.43 -9.15 1.76
C THR A 100 18.41 -8.07 0.69
N ARG A 101 17.27 -7.85 0.04
CA ARG A 101 17.09 -6.96 -1.11
C ARG A 101 16.21 -5.77 -0.73
N HIS A 102 16.48 -5.17 0.43
CA HIS A 102 15.60 -4.19 1.06
C HIS A 102 15.34 -2.97 0.16
N TYR A 103 16.35 -2.47 -0.55
CA TYR A 103 16.17 -1.34 -1.47
C TYR A 103 15.16 -1.65 -2.58
N ALA A 104 15.20 -2.85 -3.15
CA ALA A 104 14.24 -3.27 -4.16
C ALA A 104 12.83 -3.40 -3.55
N GLY A 105 12.72 -3.94 -2.33
CA GLY A 105 11.45 -3.98 -1.60
C GLY A 105 10.86 -2.59 -1.37
N ALA A 106 11.68 -1.63 -0.92
CA ALA A 106 11.30 -0.24 -0.72
C ALA A 106 10.86 0.46 -2.03
N ALA A 107 11.52 0.15 -3.15
CA ALA A 107 11.11 0.67 -4.45
C ALA A 107 9.71 0.19 -4.86
N LEU A 108 9.34 -1.05 -4.51
CA LEU A 108 8.00 -1.59 -4.75
C LEU A 108 6.96 -1.00 -3.80
N LEU A 109 7.30 -0.77 -2.53
CA LEU A 109 6.43 -0.08 -1.57
C LEU A 109 5.94 1.27 -2.11
N ARG A 110 6.82 2.05 -2.76
CA ARG A 110 6.42 3.30 -3.42
C ARG A 110 5.28 3.12 -4.44
N GLN A 111 5.22 1.99 -5.14
CA GLN A 111 4.12 1.70 -6.08
C GLN A 111 2.83 1.40 -5.32
N VAL A 112 2.90 0.72 -4.17
CA VAL A 112 1.74 0.46 -3.30
C VAL A 112 1.12 1.77 -2.81
N VAL A 113 1.93 2.77 -2.46
CA VAL A 113 1.45 4.11 -2.09
C VAL A 113 0.60 4.74 -3.20
N GLU A 114 0.99 4.58 -4.47
CA GLU A 114 0.20 5.09 -5.60
C GLU A 114 -1.10 4.31 -5.82
N VAL A 115 -1.11 3.00 -5.55
CA VAL A 115 -2.33 2.20 -5.55
C VAL A 115 -3.29 2.66 -4.45
N GLU A 116 -2.77 2.99 -3.26
CA GLU A 116 -3.58 3.58 -2.19
C GLU A 116 -4.22 4.89 -2.64
N TYR A 117 -3.47 5.79 -3.29
CA TYR A 117 -4.01 7.07 -3.75
C TYR A 117 -5.17 6.89 -4.74
N LEU A 118 -5.04 5.95 -5.67
CA LEU A 118 -6.08 5.64 -6.65
C LEU A 118 -7.32 5.04 -5.98
N THR A 119 -7.13 4.00 -5.16
CA THR A 119 -8.25 3.34 -4.47
C THR A 119 -8.97 4.30 -3.53
N TRP A 120 -8.26 5.17 -2.82
CA TRP A 120 -8.84 6.24 -2.02
C TRP A 120 -9.67 7.20 -2.88
N ALA A 121 -9.14 7.66 -4.01
CA ALA A 121 -9.84 8.60 -4.88
C ALA A 121 -11.13 7.98 -5.47
N PHE A 122 -11.13 6.68 -5.76
CA PHE A 122 -12.33 5.97 -6.20
C PHE A 122 -13.35 5.83 -5.06
N ALA A 123 -12.88 5.47 -3.86
CA ALA A 123 -13.72 5.32 -2.67
C ALA A 123 -14.41 6.62 -2.24
N ASN A 124 -13.81 7.77 -2.57
CA ASN A 124 -14.32 9.09 -2.18
C ASN A 124 -14.91 9.88 -3.35
N GLU A 125 -15.16 9.25 -4.51
CA GLU A 125 -15.72 9.89 -5.71
C GLU A 125 -14.89 11.06 -6.28
N GLU A 126 -13.68 11.27 -5.78
CA GLU A 126 -12.76 12.26 -6.31
C GLU A 126 -12.30 11.91 -7.73
N ARG A 127 -12.26 10.60 -8.05
CA ARG A 127 -11.98 10.10 -9.39
C ARG A 127 -12.82 8.87 -9.70
N ASP A 128 -13.01 8.63 -10.99
CA ASP A 128 -13.76 7.48 -11.48
C ASP A 128 -12.82 6.34 -11.94
N ALA A 129 -13.14 5.12 -11.51
CA ALA A 129 -12.34 3.93 -11.82
C ALA A 129 -12.43 3.53 -13.29
N ALA A 130 -13.60 3.70 -13.93
CA ALA A 130 -13.77 3.43 -15.35
C ALA A 130 -12.98 4.45 -16.20
N ALA A 131 -12.99 5.74 -15.81
CA ALA A 131 -12.20 6.78 -16.44
C ALA A 131 -10.70 6.53 -16.29
N TRP A 132 -10.23 6.08 -15.11
CA TRP A 132 -8.84 5.65 -14.94
C TRP A 132 -8.50 4.51 -15.86
N LEU A 133 -9.34 3.47 -15.90
CA LEU A 133 -9.11 2.31 -16.75
C LEU A 133 -8.98 2.77 -18.21
N ASN A 134 -9.95 3.52 -18.73
CA ASN A 134 -10.04 3.92 -20.14
C ASN A 134 -9.13 5.09 -20.55
N SER A 135 -8.45 5.73 -19.60
CA SER A 135 -7.62 6.91 -19.87
C SER A 135 -6.50 6.66 -20.88
N THR A 136 -6.21 7.68 -21.68
CA THR A 136 -4.97 7.83 -22.46
C THR A 136 -3.78 8.17 -21.55
N HIS A 137 -2.57 8.15 -22.10
CA HIS A 137 -1.38 8.59 -21.36
C HIS A 137 -1.53 10.03 -20.84
N ASP A 138 -1.93 10.96 -21.70
CA ASP A 138 -2.06 12.38 -21.33
C ASP A 138 -3.13 12.60 -20.25
N GLU A 139 -4.24 11.88 -20.34
CA GLU A 139 -5.29 11.90 -19.30
C GLU A 139 -4.78 11.33 -17.98
N ARG A 140 -4.01 10.23 -17.98
CA ARG A 140 -3.35 9.72 -16.76
C ARG A 140 -2.46 10.75 -16.12
N MET A 141 -1.59 11.39 -16.90
CA MET A 141 -0.68 12.40 -16.37
C MET A 141 -1.43 13.61 -15.80
N ARG A 142 -2.53 14.01 -16.45
CA ARG A 142 -3.33 15.17 -16.05
C ARG A 142 -4.21 14.91 -14.84
N LEU A 143 -4.81 13.72 -14.72
CA LEU A 143 -5.88 13.43 -13.75
C LEU A 143 -5.45 12.50 -12.61
N PHE A 144 -4.56 11.55 -12.91
CA PHE A 144 -4.25 10.40 -12.06
C PHE A 144 -2.77 10.36 -11.63
N SER A 145 -1.98 11.40 -11.90
CA SER A 145 -0.62 11.47 -11.38
C SER A 145 -0.64 11.64 -9.85
N PRO A 146 0.39 11.14 -9.13
CA PRO A 146 0.43 11.21 -7.66
C PRO A 146 0.22 12.63 -7.13
N LYS A 147 0.85 13.63 -7.77
CA LYS A 147 0.67 15.04 -7.42
C LYS A 147 -0.79 15.48 -7.50
N ARG A 148 -1.54 15.00 -8.50
CA ARG A 148 -2.95 15.35 -8.71
C ARG A 148 -3.85 14.65 -7.71
N LEU A 149 -3.60 13.38 -7.43
CA LEU A 149 -4.35 12.61 -6.44
C LEU A 149 -4.15 13.18 -5.02
N ARG A 150 -2.91 13.52 -4.64
CA ARG A 150 -2.66 14.23 -3.38
C ARG A 150 -3.38 15.58 -3.31
N GLY A 151 -3.39 16.33 -4.42
CA GLY A 151 -4.04 17.63 -4.48
C GLY A 151 -5.56 17.60 -4.26
N VAL A 152 -6.22 16.47 -4.55
CA VAL A 152 -7.65 16.28 -4.26
C VAL A 152 -7.91 15.56 -2.93
N SER A 153 -6.85 15.17 -2.21
CA SER A 153 -6.98 14.43 -0.95
C SER A 153 -7.19 15.28 0.30
N ASP A 154 -7.34 16.60 0.13
CA ASP A 154 -7.51 17.58 1.20
C ASP A 154 -6.58 17.37 2.41
N GLY A 155 -5.29 17.17 2.12
CA GLY A 155 -4.26 16.98 3.15
C GLY A 155 -4.13 15.57 3.71
N ARG A 156 -4.98 14.61 3.32
CA ARG A 156 -4.84 13.20 3.71
C ARG A 156 -3.50 12.62 3.27
N PHE A 157 -3.07 12.92 2.04
CA PHE A 157 -1.79 12.46 1.51
C PHE A 157 -0.81 13.62 1.41
N ARG A 158 0.14 13.68 2.35
CA ARG A 158 1.12 14.77 2.40
C ARG A 158 2.19 14.59 1.32
N SER A 159 2.74 15.71 0.87
CA SER A 159 3.83 15.67 -0.12
C SER A 159 5.14 15.19 0.48
N GLU A 160 5.39 15.49 1.77
CA GLU A 160 6.58 15.03 2.49
C GLU A 160 6.62 13.51 2.58
N ASP A 161 5.48 12.88 2.91
CA ASP A 161 5.31 11.43 3.00
C ASP A 161 5.68 10.74 1.68
N TYR A 162 5.17 11.28 0.56
CA TYR A 162 5.49 10.75 -0.76
C TYR A 162 6.96 10.96 -1.13
N GLN A 163 7.54 12.12 -0.82
CA GLN A 163 8.96 12.38 -1.06
C GLN A 163 9.84 11.42 -0.27
N HIS A 164 9.45 11.10 0.96
CA HIS A 164 10.18 10.18 1.81
C HIS A 164 10.32 8.79 1.19
N HIS A 165 9.21 8.21 0.70
CA HIS A 165 9.20 6.96 -0.05
C HIS A 165 10.08 7.01 -1.32
N CYS A 166 10.03 8.15 -2.04
CA CYS A 166 10.88 8.38 -3.20
C CYS A 166 12.37 8.37 -2.84
N GLU A 167 12.76 8.98 -1.72
CA GLU A 167 14.17 9.05 -1.31
C GLU A 167 14.70 7.75 -0.69
N GLN A 168 13.85 6.95 -0.05
CA GLN A 168 14.29 5.68 0.54
C GLN A 168 14.50 4.58 -0.50
N GLY A 169 13.56 4.41 -1.45
CA GLY A 169 13.60 3.32 -2.43
C GLY A 169 13.36 3.72 -3.88
N GLY A 170 12.77 4.90 -4.13
CA GLY A 170 12.40 5.33 -5.49
C GLY A 170 13.54 5.98 -6.29
N HIS A 171 14.57 6.49 -5.62
CA HIS A 171 15.69 7.21 -6.22
C HIS A 171 17.02 6.72 -5.65
N PRO A 172 18.07 6.59 -6.49
CA PRO A 172 19.40 6.20 -6.03
C PRO A 172 20.08 7.39 -5.33
N VAL A 173 19.66 7.68 -4.09
CA VAL A 173 20.20 8.76 -3.25
C VAL A 173 20.84 8.19 -1.97
N PRO A 174 21.73 8.92 -1.28
CA PRO A 174 22.43 8.41 -0.10
C PRO A 174 21.52 7.92 1.04
N ARG A 175 20.28 8.43 1.13
CA ARG A 175 19.28 7.97 2.13
C ARG A 175 18.93 6.49 1.98
N ALA A 176 19.15 5.91 0.80
CA ALA A 176 18.94 4.49 0.52
C ALA A 176 20.07 3.57 1.03
N ILE A 177 21.24 4.11 1.42
CA ILE A 177 22.40 3.31 1.84
C ILE A 177 22.07 2.29 2.95
N PRO A 178 21.28 2.62 4.00
CA PRO A 178 20.90 1.65 5.03
C PRO A 178 20.18 0.40 4.46
N LEU A 179 19.54 0.49 3.29
CA LEU A 179 18.83 -0.61 2.64
C LEU A 179 19.73 -1.51 1.78
N LEU A 180 21.01 -1.16 1.62
CA LEU A 180 21.99 -1.93 0.84
C LEU A 180 22.84 -2.87 1.72
N GLY A 181 22.69 -2.82 3.04
CA GLY A 181 23.45 -3.62 4.00
C GLY A 181 22.64 -4.76 4.64
N GLN A 182 23.32 -5.85 5.00
CA GLN A 182 22.70 -7.03 5.64
C GLN A 182 22.72 -7.00 7.18
N SER A 183 23.43 -6.05 7.79
CA SER A 183 23.70 -6.07 9.24
C SER A 183 22.56 -5.53 10.11
N ASP A 184 21.66 -4.71 9.55
CA ASP A 184 20.52 -4.17 10.27
C ASP A 184 19.27 -4.16 9.40
N SER A 185 18.34 -5.09 9.68
CA SER A 185 17.05 -5.17 9.01
C SER A 185 16.01 -4.20 9.59
N SER A 186 16.33 -3.43 10.62
CA SER A 186 15.34 -2.60 11.33
C SER A 186 14.66 -1.61 10.40
N VAL A 187 15.41 -0.95 9.51
CA VAL A 187 14.83 -0.02 8.51
C VAL A 187 13.92 -0.77 7.54
N ALA A 188 14.36 -1.91 7.02
CA ALA A 188 13.54 -2.73 6.14
C ALA A 188 12.25 -3.22 6.82
N GLN A 189 12.32 -3.54 8.10
CA GLN A 189 11.18 -3.97 8.89
C GLN A 189 10.24 -2.82 9.26
N MET A 190 10.73 -1.57 9.40
CA MET A 190 9.85 -0.40 9.47
C MET A 190 9.07 -0.21 8.17
N LEU A 191 9.74 -0.35 7.03
CA LEU A 191 9.10 -0.29 5.71
C LEU A 191 8.13 -1.46 5.49
N MET A 192 8.38 -2.61 6.11
CA MET A 192 7.46 -3.75 6.10
C MET A 192 6.16 -3.42 6.84
N LEU A 193 6.24 -2.76 8.01
CA LEU A 193 5.05 -2.29 8.73
C LEU A 193 4.27 -1.27 7.88
N ASP A 194 4.97 -0.32 7.26
CA ASP A 194 4.37 0.72 6.42
C ASP A 194 3.67 0.13 5.19
N LEU A 195 4.32 -0.81 4.52
CA LEU A 195 3.73 -1.62 3.43
C LEU A 195 2.41 -2.26 3.83
N MET A 196 2.37 -2.92 4.99
CA MET A 196 1.17 -3.58 5.48
C MET A 196 0.06 -2.58 5.79
N LEU A 197 0.38 -1.42 6.39
CA LEU A 197 -0.59 -0.36 6.65
C LEU A 197 -1.16 0.27 5.36
N HIS A 198 -0.35 0.45 4.33
CA HIS A 198 -0.82 0.90 3.02
C HIS A 198 -1.76 -0.13 2.38
N CYS A 199 -1.41 -1.42 2.43
CA CYS A 199 -2.26 -2.48 1.89
C CYS A 199 -3.56 -2.70 2.68
N TRP A 200 -3.54 -2.49 4.00
CA TRP A 200 -4.78 -2.41 4.78
C TRP A 200 -5.63 -1.25 4.25
N ARG A 201 -5.10 -0.03 4.16
CA ARG A 201 -5.87 1.13 3.69
C ARG A 201 -6.40 0.96 2.27
N ILE A 202 -5.67 0.32 1.37
CA ILE A 202 -6.16 -0.12 0.05
C ILE A 202 -7.40 -1.01 0.19
N THR A 203 -7.36 -2.00 1.08
CA THR A 203 -8.48 -2.92 1.33
C THR A 203 -9.70 -2.17 1.84
N ASP A 204 -9.53 -1.28 2.82
CA ASP A 204 -10.62 -0.47 3.39
C ASP A 204 -11.23 0.45 2.32
N ASN A 205 -10.40 1.14 1.53
CA ASN A 205 -10.89 2.00 0.44
C ASN A 205 -11.72 1.19 -0.57
N VAL A 206 -11.27 0.00 -0.95
CA VAL A 206 -12.00 -0.85 -1.91
C VAL A 206 -13.29 -1.40 -1.31
N LEU A 207 -13.33 -1.72 -0.01
CA LEU A 207 -14.57 -2.08 0.68
C LEU A 207 -15.57 -0.92 0.67
N SER A 208 -15.14 0.30 1.02
CA SER A 208 -16.01 1.49 0.97
C SER A 208 -16.48 1.82 -0.46
N TRP A 209 -15.63 1.59 -1.47
CA TRP A 209 -16.05 1.69 -2.86
C TRP A 209 -17.11 0.63 -3.19
N ALA A 210 -16.90 -0.63 -2.79
CA ALA A 210 -17.76 -1.77 -3.08
C ALA A 210 -19.15 -1.68 -2.43
N GLU A 211 -19.25 -1.08 -1.23
CA GLU A 211 -20.53 -0.84 -0.53
C GLU A 211 -21.48 0.01 -1.38
N ARG A 212 -20.95 0.88 -2.23
CA ARG A 212 -21.74 1.79 -3.08
C ARG A 212 -22.07 1.21 -4.45
N THR A 213 -21.31 0.20 -4.90
CA THR A 213 -21.48 -0.43 -6.22
C THR A 213 -22.18 -1.78 -6.16
N GLU A 214 -22.77 -2.15 -5.01
CA GLU A 214 -23.50 -3.41 -4.80
C GLU A 214 -22.68 -4.66 -5.17
N LEU A 215 -21.40 -4.69 -4.77
CA LEU A 215 -20.53 -5.83 -5.04
C LEU A 215 -21.10 -7.13 -4.47
N ASP A 216 -20.95 -8.24 -5.20
CA ASP A 216 -21.46 -9.53 -4.75
C ASP A 216 -20.81 -9.98 -3.42
N GLY A 217 -21.61 -10.66 -2.59
CA GLY A 217 -21.16 -11.06 -1.26
C GLY A 217 -19.96 -12.02 -1.24
N ARG A 218 -19.72 -12.78 -2.32
CA ARG A 218 -18.55 -13.68 -2.41
C ARG A 218 -17.28 -12.89 -2.62
N THR A 219 -17.31 -11.84 -3.44
CA THR A 219 -16.17 -10.95 -3.63
C THR A 219 -15.92 -10.10 -2.39
N ALA A 220 -16.97 -9.50 -1.82
CA ALA A 220 -16.86 -8.75 -0.57
C ALA A 220 -16.26 -9.60 0.57
N GLY A 221 -16.67 -10.88 0.67
CA GLY A 221 -16.11 -11.82 1.65
C GLY A 221 -14.59 -12.03 1.55
N LYS A 222 -13.99 -11.92 0.36
CA LYS A 222 -12.53 -12.05 0.17
C LYS A 222 -11.78 -10.79 0.62
N LEU A 223 -12.36 -9.61 0.38
CA LEU A 223 -11.81 -8.36 0.89
C LEU A 223 -11.90 -8.31 2.42
N LEU A 224 -13.02 -8.76 3.00
CA LEU A 224 -13.16 -8.91 4.44
C LEU A 224 -12.16 -9.92 5.03
N ALA A 225 -11.88 -11.03 4.35
CA ALA A 225 -10.83 -11.96 4.77
C ALA A 225 -9.44 -11.30 4.79
N THR A 226 -9.16 -10.42 3.82
CA THR A 226 -7.91 -9.61 3.82
C THR A 226 -7.85 -8.70 5.05
N GLN A 227 -8.95 -8.01 5.35
CA GLN A 227 -9.05 -7.14 6.53
C GLN A 227 -8.86 -7.92 7.84
N GLN A 228 -9.41 -9.13 7.93
CA GLN A 228 -9.23 -10.03 9.08
C GLN A 228 -7.76 -10.42 9.28
N VAL A 229 -7.02 -10.69 8.20
CA VAL A 229 -5.58 -10.98 8.27
C VAL A 229 -4.81 -9.79 8.86
N PHE A 230 -5.08 -8.57 8.41
CA PHE A 230 -4.42 -7.37 8.97
C PHE A 230 -4.84 -7.08 10.41
N ALA A 231 -6.12 -7.29 10.75
CA ALA A 231 -6.60 -7.13 12.11
C ALA A 231 -5.94 -8.15 13.07
N GLN A 232 -5.79 -9.41 12.64
CA GLN A 232 -5.08 -10.44 13.41
C GLN A 232 -3.60 -10.07 13.58
N TRP A 233 -2.92 -9.69 12.51
CA TRP A 233 -1.54 -9.20 12.59
C TRP A 233 -1.39 -8.04 13.58
N GLY A 234 -2.32 -7.08 13.58
CA GLY A 234 -2.29 -5.95 14.50
C GLY A 234 -2.46 -6.34 15.98
N GLN A 235 -2.97 -7.54 16.28
CA GLN A 235 -2.98 -8.11 17.64
C GLN A 235 -1.70 -8.87 17.98
N GLU A 236 -1.05 -9.47 17.00
CA GLU A 236 0.15 -10.28 17.17
C GLU A 236 1.44 -9.46 17.20
N ASP A 237 1.51 -8.37 16.44
CA ASP A 237 2.69 -7.50 16.34
C ASP A 237 2.56 -6.27 17.25
N PRO A 238 3.35 -6.19 18.34
CA PRO A 238 3.28 -5.07 19.27
C PRO A 238 3.74 -3.73 18.65
N LEU A 239 4.37 -3.74 17.46
CA LEU A 239 4.72 -2.51 16.75
C LEU A 239 3.56 -1.94 15.93
N TYR A 240 2.43 -2.63 15.79
CA TYR A 240 1.28 -2.13 15.06
C TYR A 240 0.74 -0.80 15.62
N GLN A 241 0.54 -0.72 16.94
CA GLN A 241 0.05 0.51 17.59
C GLN A 241 1.06 1.67 17.46
N TRP A 242 2.34 1.35 17.52
CA TRP A 242 3.39 2.31 17.24
C TRP A 242 3.30 2.79 15.79
N ALA A 243 3.19 1.89 14.82
CA ALA A 243 3.13 2.25 13.40
C ALA A 243 1.90 3.10 13.02
N LEU A 244 0.77 2.94 13.72
CA LEU A 244 -0.40 3.81 13.54
C LEU A 244 -0.18 5.25 14.02
N SER A 245 0.62 5.43 15.07
CA SER A 245 0.82 6.72 15.76
C SER A 245 2.14 7.38 15.41
N ALA A 246 3.08 6.62 14.85
CA ALA A 246 4.39 7.11 14.48
C ALA A 246 4.28 8.13 13.34
N PRO A 247 5.09 9.21 13.37
CA PRO A 247 5.40 9.88 12.12
C PRO A 247 6.05 8.87 11.18
N LEU A 248 5.83 8.99 9.86
CA LEU A 248 6.48 8.12 8.89
C LEU A 248 7.99 8.05 9.16
N ALA A 249 8.59 6.90 8.82
CA ALA A 249 10.01 6.66 9.02
C ALA A 249 10.84 7.87 8.52
N PRO A 250 11.99 8.17 9.14
CA PRO A 250 12.97 9.09 8.58
C PRO A 250 13.94 8.38 7.62
#